data_AF-A0A7K3ETJ9-F1
#
_entry.id   AF-A0A7K3ETJ9-F1
#
_cell.length_a   1.000
_cell.length_b   1.000
_cell.length_c   1.000
_cell.angle_alpha   90.00
_cell.angle_beta   90.00
_cell.angle_gamma   90.00
#
_symmetry.space_group_name_H-M   'P 1'
#
loop_
_entity.id
_entity.type
_entity.pdbx_description
1 polymer ?
#
loop_
_entity_poly.entity_id
_entity_poly.type
_entity_poly.pdbx_seq_one_letter_code
_entity_poly.pdbx_strand_id
1 'polypeptide(L)'
;IGRPGCAKAHADVRADAAGTLSAAGRSPLPLYWSGCERRCGHPRGERVDLVALPEGGYRLTVAGPPDGPARTTVLTDPSQLAAALAAMTP
;
A
#
# COMPACT_ATOMS: atom_id res chain seq x y z
N ILE A 1 8.37 -8.62 2.13
CA ILE A 1 8.73 -9.69 1.17
C ILE A 1 7.53 -10.15 0.33
N GLY A 2 6.35 -10.40 0.92
CA GLY A 2 5.17 -10.86 0.17
C GLY A 2 5.28 -12.32 -0.27
N ARG A 3 4.30 -12.80 -1.05
CA ARG A 3 4.42 -14.07 -1.77
C ARG A 3 5.44 -13.92 -2.92
N PRO A 4 6.10 -15.01 -3.35
CA PRO A 4 6.14 -16.33 -2.70
C PRO A 4 7.08 -16.39 -1.47
N GLY A 5 7.83 -15.33 -1.17
CA GLY A 5 8.88 -15.33 -0.13
C GLY A 5 8.41 -15.35 1.33
N CYS A 6 7.10 -15.35 1.61
CA CYS A 6 6.54 -15.46 2.96
C CYS A 6 5.19 -16.19 2.93
N ALA A 7 5.12 -17.33 3.62
CA ALA A 7 3.89 -18.13 3.71
C ALA A 7 2.71 -17.41 4.39
N LYS A 8 2.99 -16.42 5.25
CA LYS A 8 1.96 -15.60 5.91
C LYS A 8 1.46 -14.44 5.06
N ALA A 9 2.06 -14.19 3.89
CA ALA A 9 1.60 -13.12 3.02
C ALA A 9 0.33 -13.51 2.27
N HIS A 10 -0.54 -12.54 2.02
CA HIS A 10 -1.78 -12.68 1.25
C HIS A 10 -1.56 -12.41 -0.24
N ALA A 11 -0.56 -11.61 -0.61
CA ALA A 11 -0.31 -11.20 -1.99
C ALA A 11 1.18 -11.21 -2.37
N ASP A 12 1.45 -11.28 -3.68
CA ASP A 12 2.77 -11.02 -4.26
C ASP A 12 2.99 -9.51 -4.40
N VAL A 13 3.38 -8.89 -3.29
CA VAL A 13 3.56 -7.44 -3.22
C VAL A 13 4.66 -6.91 -4.14
N ARG A 14 5.59 -7.76 -4.57
CA ARG A 14 6.68 -7.32 -5.46
C ARG A 14 6.17 -7.22 -6.89
N ALA A 15 5.41 -8.22 -7.35
CA ALA A 15 4.75 -8.17 -8.64
C ALA A 15 3.74 -7.01 -8.71
N ASP A 16 2.91 -6.84 -7.67
CA ASP A 16 1.91 -5.78 -7.62
C ASP A 16 2.55 -4.37 -7.59
N ALA A 17 3.63 -4.19 -6.82
CA ALA A 17 4.37 -2.93 -6.81
C ALA A 17 5.02 -2.63 -8.17
N ALA A 18 5.59 -3.64 -8.84
CA ALA A 18 6.17 -3.48 -10.18
C ALA A 18 5.10 -3.10 -11.22
N GLY A 19 3.92 -3.72 -11.17
CA GLY A 19 2.80 -3.42 -12.06
C GLY A 19 2.21 -2.02 -11.88
N THR A 20 2.52 -1.34 -10.77
CA THR A 20 1.93 -0.05 -10.40
C THR A 20 2.94 1.09 -10.32
N LEU A 21 4.17 0.89 -10.81
CA LEU A 21 5.25 1.90 -10.74
C LEU A 21 4.85 3.26 -11.32
N SER A 22 4.13 3.30 -12.44
CA SER A 22 3.64 4.54 -13.04
C SER A 22 2.69 5.32 -12.13
N ALA A 23 1.87 4.63 -11.33
CA ALA A 23 1.00 5.25 -10.34
C ALA A 23 1.80 5.72 -9.12
N ALA A 24 2.73 4.89 -8.64
CA ALA A 24 3.59 5.21 -7.51
C ALA A 24 4.43 6.46 -7.76
N GLY A 25 4.98 6.63 -8.97
CA GLY A 25 5.76 7.81 -9.36
C GLY A 25 4.99 9.13 -9.39
N ARG A 26 3.66 9.10 -9.28
CA ARG A 26 2.81 10.30 -9.16
C ARG A 26 2.46 10.65 -7.72
N SER A 27 2.75 9.77 -6.75
CA SER A 27 2.48 10.05 -5.35
C SER A 27 3.55 10.98 -4.77
N PRO A 28 3.18 11.98 -3.96
CA PRO A 28 4.15 12.82 -3.25
C PRO A 28 4.83 12.09 -2.07
N LEU A 29 4.30 10.93 -1.67
CA LEU A 29 4.78 10.14 -0.54
C LEU A 29 5.30 8.78 -1.02
N PRO A 30 6.30 8.20 -0.33
CA PRO A 30 6.75 6.85 -0.64
C PRO A 30 5.62 5.84 -0.35
N LEU A 31 5.46 4.87 -1.25
CA LEU A 31 4.51 3.76 -1.09
C LEU A 31 5.23 2.55 -0.47
N TYR A 32 4.62 1.99 0.58
CA TYR A 32 5.15 0.81 1.24
C TYR A 32 4.17 -0.36 1.19
N TRP A 33 4.63 -1.46 0.60
CA TRP A 33 3.82 -2.66 0.40
C TRP A 33 4.12 -3.72 1.45
N SER A 34 3.09 -4.08 2.22
CA SER A 34 3.12 -5.12 3.24
C SER A 34 2.23 -6.29 2.82
N GLY A 35 2.80 -7.50 2.79
CA GLY A 35 2.07 -8.70 2.37
C GLY A 35 1.06 -9.21 3.40
N CYS A 36 1.06 -8.70 4.63
CA CYS A 36 0.06 -8.97 5.66
C CYS A 36 0.11 -7.89 6.74
N GLU A 37 -0.81 -7.96 7.70
CA GLU A 37 -0.98 -7.01 8.80
C GLU A 37 0.24 -6.90 9.74
N ARG A 38 1.16 -7.89 9.71
CA ARG A 38 2.38 -7.87 10.52
C ARG A 38 3.40 -6.81 10.09
N ARG A 39 3.32 -6.31 8.84
CA ARG A 39 4.15 -5.20 8.32
C ARG A 39 5.64 -5.31 8.65
N CYS A 40 6.25 -6.49 8.45
CA CYS A 40 7.58 -6.83 8.98
C CYS A 40 8.79 -6.00 8.47
N GLY A 41 8.61 -4.97 7.64
CA GLY A 41 9.70 -4.09 7.20
C GLY A 41 9.31 -2.62 7.15
N HIS A 42 8.27 -2.25 7.89
CA HIS A 42 7.61 -0.96 7.76
C HIS A 42 8.46 0.23 8.24
N PRO A 43 8.67 1.26 7.41
CA PRO A 43 9.39 2.45 7.86
C PRO A 43 8.55 3.32 8.80
N ARG A 44 9.23 4.16 9.58
CA ARG A 44 8.63 5.29 10.32
C ARG A 44 8.47 6.49 9.38
N GLY A 45 7.58 7.43 9.71
CA GLY A 45 7.40 8.69 8.97
C GLY A 45 6.26 8.69 7.96
N GLU A 46 6.12 9.78 7.21
CA GLU A 46 5.04 9.99 6.24
C GLU A 46 5.16 9.09 5.02
N ARG A 47 4.06 8.44 4.64
CA ARG A 47 4.03 7.40 3.59
C ARG A 47 2.59 6.98 3.26
N VAL A 48 2.46 6.25 2.16
CA VAL A 48 1.25 5.48 1.86
C VAL A 48 1.51 4.01 2.13
N ASP A 49 0.73 3.41 3.03
CA ASP A 49 0.83 2.01 3.40
C ASP A 49 -0.18 1.18 2.65
N LEU A 50 0.29 0.19 1.91
CA LEU A 50 -0.53 -0.81 1.27
C LEU A 50 -0.38 -2.13 2.01
N VAL A 51 -1.42 -2.58 2.70
CA VAL A 51 -1.41 -3.84 3.45
C VAL A 51 -2.33 -4.82 2.76
N ALA A 52 -1.78 -5.92 2.26
CA ALA A 52 -2.56 -6.96 1.60
C ALA A 52 -3.58 -7.56 2.58
N LEU A 53 -4.81 -7.72 2.11
CA LEU A 53 -5.92 -8.22 2.89
C LEU A 53 -6.11 -9.74 2.68
N PRO A 54 -6.55 -10.49 3.70
CA PRO A 54 -6.84 -11.92 3.56
C PRO A 54 -7.84 -12.26 2.45
N GLU A 55 -8.83 -11.40 2.25
CA GLU A 55 -9.88 -11.49 1.22
C GLU A 55 -9.40 -11.11 -0.19
N GLY A 56 -8.17 -10.63 -0.32
CA GLY A 56 -7.61 -10.09 -1.56
C GLY A 56 -7.59 -8.56 -1.59
N GLY A 57 -6.79 -8.01 -2.50
CA GLY A 57 -6.55 -6.57 -2.57
C GLY A 57 -5.74 -6.03 -1.38
N TYR A 58 -5.86 -4.74 -1.13
CA TYR A 58 -5.03 -3.98 -0.20
C TYR A 58 -5.85 -2.95 0.58
N ARG A 59 -5.54 -2.78 1.87
CA ARG A 59 -5.88 -1.57 2.62
C ARG A 59 -4.81 -0.52 2.36
N LEU A 60 -5.20 0.60 1.76
CA LEU A 60 -4.38 1.79 1.61
C LEU A 60 -4.57 2.70 2.81
N THR A 61 -3.49 3.13 3.46
CA THR A 61 -3.52 4.13 4.53
C THR A 61 -2.49 5.22 4.25
N VAL A 62 -2.92 6.47 4.15
CA VAL A 62 -2.01 7.61 4.13
C VAL A 62 -1.65 7.95 5.57
N ALA A 63 -0.41 7.62 5.96
CA ALA A 63 0.15 8.05 7.21
C ALA A 63 0.69 9.48 7.03
N GLY A 64 -0.09 10.46 7.47
CA GLY A 64 0.31 11.87 7.51
C GLY A 64 1.16 12.21 8.74
N PRO A 65 1.45 13.51 8.97
CA PRO A 65 2.08 13.97 10.20
C PRO A 65 1.28 13.53 11.44
N PRO A 66 1.92 13.41 12.62
CA PRO A 66 1.34 12.81 13.82
C PRO A 66 -0.01 13.43 14.27
N ASP A 67 -0.26 14.69 13.92
CA ASP A 67 -1.48 15.43 14.28
C ASP A 67 -2.58 15.41 13.20
N GLY A 68 -2.32 14.77 12.04
CA GLY A 68 -3.27 14.67 10.93
C GLY A 68 -4.12 13.38 10.97
N PRO A 69 -5.39 13.42 10.54
CA PRO A 69 -6.21 12.22 10.44
C PRO A 69 -5.68 11.29 9.34
N ALA A 70 -5.42 10.03 9.69
CA ALA A 70 -5.05 9.02 8.72
C ALA A 70 -6.24 8.73 7.79
N ARG A 71 -6.04 8.89 6.47
CA ARG A 71 -7.04 8.54 5.45
C ARG A 71 -6.82 7.09 5.04
N THR A 72 -7.89 6.29 5.00
CA THR A 72 -7.80 4.87 4.63
C THR A 72 -8.86 4.53 3.60
N THR A 73 -8.50 3.69 2.62
CA THR A 73 -9.42 3.10 1.65
C THR A 73 -9.04 1.64 1.37
N VAL A 74 -9.94 0.90 0.72
CA VAL A 74 -9.69 -0.46 0.24
C VAL A 74 -9.52 -0.43 -1.27
N LEU A 75 -8.47 -1.08 -1.73
CA LEU A 75 -8.12 -1.27 -3.12
C LEU A 75 -8.30 -2.75 -3.45
N THR A 76 -9.35 -3.08 -4.21
CA THR A 76 -9.64 -4.48 -4.57
C THR A 76 -8.70 -5.01 -5.66
N ASP A 77 -8.24 -4.13 -6.55
CA ASP A 77 -7.29 -4.43 -7.63
C ASP A 77 -6.14 -3.40 -7.63
N PRO A 78 -4.86 -3.83 -7.53
CA PRO A 78 -3.69 -2.95 -7.65
C PRO A 78 -3.69 -2.03 -8.88
N SER A 79 -4.32 -2.42 -9.98
CA SER A 79 -4.41 -1.60 -11.21
C SER A 79 -5.11 -0.25 -10.96
N GLN A 80 -5.98 -0.17 -9.96
CA GLN A 80 -6.75 1.03 -9.60
C GLN A 80 -5.97 1.98 -8.69
N LEU A 81 -4.71 1.69 -8.36
CA LEU A 81 -3.90 2.45 -7.41
C LEU A 81 -3.82 3.94 -7.76
N ALA A 82 -3.68 4.28 -9.05
CA ALA A 82 -3.61 5.68 -9.48
C ALA A 82 -4.87 6.47 -9.10
N ALA A 83 -6.05 5.89 -9.30
CA ALA A 83 -7.31 6.51 -8.96
C ALA A 83 -7.47 6.64 -7.44
N ALA A 84 -7.10 5.60 -6.68
CA ALA A 84 -7.15 5.63 -5.22
C ALA A 84 -6.22 6.71 -4.64
N LEU A 85 -4.99 6.84 -5.16
CA LEU A 85 -4.05 7.89 -4.72
C LEU A 85 -4.57 9.30 -5.04
N ALA A 86 -5.13 9.49 -6.25
CA ALA A 86 -5.71 10.77 -6.66
C ALA A 86 -6.94 11.16 -5.80
N ALA A 87 -7.73 10.20 -5.34
CA ALA A 87 -8.87 10.47 -4.47
C ALA A 87 -8.47 10.78 -3.01
N MET A 88 -7.29 10.31 -2.56
CA MET A 88 -6.80 10.52 -1.20
C MET A 88 -5.92 11.75 -1.04
N THR A 89 -5.31 12.22 -2.14
CA THR A 89 -4.47 13.43 -2.19
C THR A 89 -5.36 14.61 -2.59
N PRO A 90 -5.34 15.75 -1.87
CA PRO A 90 -6.15 16.91 -2.23
C PRO A 90 -5.75 17.55 -3.57
#